data_AF-A0A956ECW3-F1
#
_entry.id   AF-A0A956ECW3-F1
#
_cell.length_a   1.000
_cell.length_b   1.000
_cell.length_c   1.000
_cell.angle_alpha   90.00
_cell.angle_beta   90.00
_cell.angle_gamma   90.00
#
_symmetry.space_group_name_H-M   'P 1'
#
loop_
_entity.id
_entity.type
_entity.pdbx_description
1 polymer ?
#
loop_
_entity_poly.entity_id
_entity_poly.type
_entity_poly.pdbx_seq_one_letter_code
_entity_poly.pdbx_strand_id
1 'polypeptide(L)'
;MPRTIAASLTVLILASWGRAAASQESASSEPTRRLQLDEPNLLVPSLHAGGLLLGMRLGEAYIWPDPFADPVSSWGEHYEAAFTQPPKWDSDAPPFEWDGDPWYINVVGHGLFGSELYLRARHCRLGVVGSLLFTAAGSTVWEYGVEANGVRPSGFDLWFTPLSGLVVGEARYWAWRASGSVRQKALRSILQALFDPLGELERFAGTPC
;
A
#
# COMPACT_ATOMS: atom_id res chain seq x y z
N MET A 1 -33.13 64.65 -62.62
CA MET A 1 -32.96 65.29 -61.29
C MET A 1 -32.53 64.20 -60.30
N PRO A 2 -31.74 64.47 -59.24
CA PRO A 2 -30.31 64.76 -59.25
C PRO A 2 -29.46 63.82 -58.35
N ARG A 3 -28.16 63.74 -58.69
CA ARG A 3 -26.91 63.67 -57.89
C ARG A 3 -26.86 63.08 -56.44
N THR A 4 -25.87 62.18 -56.29
CA THR A 4 -24.84 62.03 -55.21
C THR A 4 -25.26 61.72 -53.77
N ILE A 5 -24.56 60.78 -53.12
CA ILE A 5 -23.62 61.02 -51.99
C ILE A 5 -22.93 59.69 -51.61
N ALA A 6 -21.65 59.82 -51.26
CA ALA A 6 -20.74 58.79 -50.80
C ALA A 6 -20.84 58.52 -49.29
N ALA A 7 -20.17 57.43 -48.90
CA ALA A 7 -19.40 57.27 -47.66
C ALA A 7 -20.07 56.69 -46.40
N SER A 8 -19.28 55.80 -45.79
CA SER A 8 -19.15 55.55 -44.35
C SER A 8 -20.11 54.55 -43.70
N LEU A 9 -19.71 53.28 -43.74
CA LEU A 9 -20.16 52.25 -42.80
C LEU A 9 -18.94 51.55 -42.17
N THR A 10 -18.11 52.34 -41.49
CA THR A 10 -17.01 51.82 -40.64
C THR A 10 -17.05 52.48 -39.27
N VAL A 11 -18.15 52.34 -38.51
CA VAL A 11 -18.18 52.75 -37.08
C VAL A 11 -18.97 51.80 -36.16
N LEU A 12 -19.71 50.79 -36.65
CA LEU A 12 -20.60 50.00 -35.77
C LEU A 12 -20.11 48.59 -35.38
N ILE A 13 -18.80 48.30 -35.44
CA ILE A 13 -18.25 46.99 -34.99
C ILE A 13 -17.33 47.11 -33.76
N LEU A 14 -16.99 48.31 -33.29
CA LEU A 14 -16.11 48.46 -32.11
C LEU A 14 -16.83 48.56 -30.75
N ALA A 15 -18.16 48.66 -30.73
CA ALA A 15 -18.91 48.75 -29.46
C ALA A 15 -19.38 47.39 -28.90
N SER A 16 -19.37 46.32 -29.70
CA SER A 16 -19.78 44.98 -29.24
C SER A 16 -18.62 44.13 -28.72
N TRP A 17 -17.37 44.45 -29.08
CA TRP A 17 -16.20 43.70 -28.62
C TRP A 17 -15.73 44.10 -27.21
N GLY A 18 -16.01 45.33 -26.77
CA GLY A 18 -15.64 45.80 -25.42
C GLY A 18 -16.47 45.19 -24.28
N ARG A 19 -17.69 44.70 -24.55
CA ARG A 19 -18.54 44.08 -23.52
C ARG A 19 -18.40 42.56 -23.42
N ALA A 20 -17.91 41.91 -24.47
CA ALA A 20 -17.62 40.47 -24.45
C ALA A 20 -16.24 40.15 -23.83
N ALA A 21 -15.26 41.06 -23.96
CA ALA A 21 -13.95 40.90 -23.34
C ALA A 21 -13.99 41.09 -21.81
N ALA A 22 -14.83 42.01 -21.31
CA ALA A 22 -14.93 42.31 -19.87
C ALA A 22 -15.70 41.24 -19.07
N SER A 23 -16.46 40.35 -19.71
CA SER A 23 -17.18 39.25 -19.03
C SER A 23 -16.42 37.92 -19.06
N GLN A 24 -15.32 37.81 -19.80
CA GLN A 24 -14.44 36.63 -19.77
C GLN A 24 -13.27 36.76 -18.79
N GLU A 25 -12.96 37.97 -18.33
CA GLU A 25 -11.88 38.20 -17.37
C GLU A 25 -12.26 37.86 -15.91
N SER A 26 -13.52 37.50 -15.64
CA SER A 26 -13.97 37.05 -14.31
C SER A 26 -14.15 35.54 -14.17
N ALA A 27 -13.66 34.74 -15.12
CA ALA A 27 -13.85 33.28 -15.13
C ALA A 27 -12.55 32.46 -15.13
N SER A 28 -11.41 33.06 -14.74
CA SER A 28 -10.11 32.36 -14.70
C SER A 28 -9.55 32.23 -13.27
N SER A 29 -10.40 31.97 -12.29
CA SER A 29 -9.96 31.56 -10.95
C SER A 29 -10.70 30.32 -10.45
N GLU A 30 -11.11 29.40 -11.32
CA GLU A 30 -11.15 28.02 -10.86
C GLU A 30 -9.69 27.67 -10.57
N PRO A 31 -9.29 27.40 -9.31
CA PRO A 31 -8.04 26.71 -9.12
C PRO A 31 -8.25 25.45 -9.95
N THR A 32 -7.37 25.23 -10.92
CA THR A 32 -7.21 23.93 -11.51
C THR A 32 -7.24 23.00 -10.32
N ARG A 33 -8.32 22.23 -10.16
CA ARG A 33 -8.41 21.16 -9.18
C ARG A 33 -7.42 20.13 -9.71
N ARG A 34 -6.12 20.48 -9.64
CA ARG A 34 -5.05 19.56 -9.38
C ARG A 34 -5.70 18.63 -8.39
N LEU A 35 -5.86 17.39 -8.82
CA LEU A 35 -6.02 16.25 -7.94
C LEU A 35 -5.02 16.48 -6.80
N GLN A 36 -5.48 17.14 -5.74
CA GLN A 36 -4.75 17.30 -4.50
C GLN A 36 -4.96 15.94 -3.84
N LEU A 37 -4.34 14.92 -4.44
CA LEU A 37 -4.19 13.63 -3.80
C LEU A 37 -3.30 13.97 -2.62
N ASP A 38 -3.85 14.02 -1.40
CA ASP A 38 -2.99 14.23 -0.23
C ASP A 38 -1.80 13.27 -0.34
N GLU A 39 -0.61 13.81 -0.08
CA GLU A 39 0.67 13.14 -0.31
C GLU A 39 0.71 11.74 0.35
N PRO A 40 1.40 10.76 -0.26
CA PRO A 40 1.58 9.45 0.35
C PRO A 40 2.19 9.58 1.75
N ASN A 41 1.59 8.92 2.74
CA ASN A 41 2.07 8.92 4.11
C ASN A 41 2.72 7.57 4.43
N LEU A 42 4.03 7.59 4.64
CA LEU A 42 4.79 6.39 5.02
C LEU A 42 4.82 6.13 6.53
N LEU A 43 4.52 7.11 7.38
CA LEU A 43 4.62 6.96 8.83
C LEU A 43 3.63 5.91 9.33
N VAL A 44 2.36 6.08 8.95
CA VAL A 44 1.27 5.19 9.38
C VAL A 44 1.49 3.74 8.92
N PRO A 45 1.75 3.44 7.63
CA PRO A 45 2.01 2.07 7.21
C PRO A 45 3.32 1.52 7.80
N SER A 46 4.35 2.34 8.03
CA SER A 46 5.59 1.89 8.68
C SER A 46 5.37 1.51 10.16
N LEU A 47 4.60 2.31 10.91
CA LEU A 47 4.27 2.00 12.30
C LEU A 47 3.43 0.72 12.40
N HIS A 48 2.45 0.58 11.52
CA HIS A 48 1.64 -0.62 11.40
C HIS A 48 2.52 -1.85 11.07
N ALA A 49 3.39 -1.74 10.06
CA ALA A 49 4.32 -2.80 9.69
C ALA A 49 5.25 -3.17 10.86
N GLY A 50 5.81 -2.18 11.56
CA GLY A 50 6.64 -2.42 12.74
C GLY A 50 5.90 -3.15 13.86
N GLY A 51 4.65 -2.78 14.12
CA GLY A 51 3.78 -3.48 15.08
C GLY A 51 3.49 -4.91 14.66
N LEU A 52 3.22 -5.14 13.38
CA LEU A 52 2.97 -6.47 12.81
C LEU A 52 4.22 -7.36 12.90
N LEU A 53 5.38 -6.86 12.46
CA LEU A 53 6.67 -7.56 12.55
C LEU A 53 7.01 -7.91 14.01
N LEU A 54 6.83 -6.98 14.95
CA LEU A 54 7.05 -7.25 16.37
C LEU A 54 6.09 -8.33 16.89
N GLY A 55 4.80 -8.24 16.54
CA GLY A 55 3.81 -9.24 16.94
C GLY A 55 4.13 -10.63 16.40
N MET A 56 4.48 -10.71 15.12
CA MET A 56 4.91 -11.95 14.47
C MET A 56 6.17 -12.52 15.12
N ARG A 57 7.18 -11.69 15.38
CA ARG A 57 8.44 -12.10 16.04
C ARG A 57 8.20 -12.69 17.42
N LEU A 58 7.34 -12.06 18.23
CA LEU A 58 6.98 -12.56 19.55
C LEU A 58 6.16 -13.85 19.46
N GLY A 59 5.26 -13.95 18.48
CA GLY A 59 4.47 -15.15 18.23
C GLY A 59 5.35 -16.33 17.81
N GLU A 60 6.29 -16.09 16.90
CA GLU A 60 7.28 -17.07 16.45
C GLU A 60 8.14 -17.57 17.60
N ALA A 61 8.76 -16.68 18.39
CA ALA A 61 9.56 -17.07 19.55
C ALA A 61 8.76 -17.88 20.59
N TYR A 62 7.45 -17.68 20.66
CA TYR A 62 6.58 -18.39 21.60
C TYR A 62 6.10 -19.76 21.08
N ILE A 63 5.72 -19.83 19.80
CA ILE A 63 5.16 -21.04 19.17
C ILE A 63 6.28 -21.98 18.72
N TRP A 64 7.37 -21.43 18.17
CA TRP A 64 8.55 -22.14 17.67
C TRP A 64 9.81 -21.61 18.36
N PRO A 65 10.03 -21.91 19.65
CA PRO A 65 11.17 -21.37 20.38
C PRO A 65 12.54 -21.86 19.87
N ASP A 66 12.60 -22.96 19.12
CA ASP A 66 13.83 -23.44 18.47
C ASP A 66 13.68 -23.26 16.95
N PRO A 67 14.54 -22.46 16.27
CA PRO A 67 15.70 -21.71 16.78
C PRO A 67 15.37 -20.28 17.26
N PHE A 68 14.10 -19.86 17.24
CA PHE A 68 13.76 -18.44 17.29
C PHE A 68 13.85 -17.78 18.68
N ALA A 69 13.99 -18.56 19.76
CA ALA A 69 14.22 -18.08 21.12
C ALA A 69 15.65 -18.37 21.61
N ASP A 70 16.57 -18.70 20.69
CA ASP A 70 17.98 -18.91 21.02
C ASP A 70 18.62 -17.67 21.66
N PRO A 71 19.63 -17.87 22.54
CA PRO A 71 20.34 -16.77 23.17
C PRO A 71 20.92 -15.80 22.15
N VAL A 72 20.90 -14.50 22.46
CA VAL A 72 21.44 -13.42 21.60
C VAL A 72 22.89 -13.67 21.17
N SER A 73 23.65 -14.48 21.92
CA SER A 73 25.00 -14.88 21.55
C SER A 73 25.11 -15.73 20.28
N SER A 74 24.06 -16.48 19.88
CA SER A 74 24.06 -17.25 18.62
C SER A 74 23.66 -16.42 17.40
N TRP A 75 22.98 -15.29 17.60
CA TRP A 75 22.39 -14.51 16.52
C TRP A 75 23.44 -14.03 15.52
N GLY A 76 24.67 -13.77 15.97
CA GLY A 76 25.77 -13.32 15.11
C GLY A 76 26.04 -14.29 13.95
N GLU A 77 26.06 -15.60 14.22
CA GLU A 77 26.30 -16.63 13.20
C GLU A 77 25.12 -16.73 12.23
N HIS A 78 23.89 -16.60 12.72
CA HIS A 78 22.68 -16.66 11.90
C HIS A 78 22.57 -15.47 10.95
N TYR A 79 22.80 -14.25 11.45
CA TYR A 79 22.82 -13.05 10.61
C TYR A 79 24.03 -13.05 9.65
N GLU A 80 25.20 -13.54 10.05
CA GLU A 80 26.32 -13.71 9.12
C GLU A 80 25.90 -14.61 7.95
N ALA A 81 25.30 -15.76 8.23
CA ALA A 81 24.80 -16.66 7.19
C ALA A 81 23.72 -15.99 6.31
N ALA A 82 22.83 -15.20 6.90
CA ALA A 82 21.79 -14.46 6.18
C ALA A 82 22.37 -13.48 5.14
N PHE A 83 23.42 -12.73 5.51
CA PHE A 83 24.00 -11.69 4.64
C PHE A 83 25.14 -12.18 3.73
N THR A 84 25.75 -13.33 4.01
CA THR A 84 26.89 -13.86 3.23
C THR A 84 26.52 -14.98 2.27
N GLN A 85 25.36 -15.61 2.46
CA GLN A 85 24.91 -16.74 1.65
C GLN A 85 23.64 -16.38 0.88
N PRO A 86 23.36 -17.02 -0.26
CA PRO A 86 22.12 -16.80 -0.98
C PRO A 86 20.90 -17.24 -0.15
N PRO A 87 19.72 -16.61 -0.33
CA PRO A 87 18.47 -17.07 0.25
C PRO A 87 18.25 -18.57 0.04
N LYS A 88 17.60 -19.23 0.99
CA LYS A 88 17.35 -20.66 0.96
C LYS A 88 16.37 -20.98 -0.17
N TRP A 89 16.75 -21.97 -0.98
CA TRP A 89 15.99 -22.41 -2.12
C TRP A 89 16.35 -23.86 -2.44
N ASP A 90 15.55 -24.79 -1.94
CA ASP A 90 15.66 -26.22 -2.22
C ASP A 90 14.49 -26.67 -3.11
N SER A 91 14.74 -26.76 -4.42
CA SER A 91 13.71 -27.18 -5.37
C SER A 91 13.38 -28.68 -5.33
N ASP A 92 14.16 -29.49 -4.59
CA ASP A 92 13.89 -30.91 -4.40
C ASP A 92 12.94 -31.18 -3.23
N ALA A 93 12.73 -30.16 -2.37
CA ALA A 93 11.74 -30.21 -1.29
C ALA A 93 10.29 -30.18 -1.84
N PRO A 94 9.29 -30.57 -1.02
CA PRO A 94 7.90 -30.43 -1.38
C PRO A 94 7.55 -29.00 -1.85
N PRO A 95 6.53 -28.84 -2.71
CA PRO A 95 6.14 -27.53 -3.21
C PRO A 95 5.88 -26.53 -2.08
N PHE A 96 6.46 -25.35 -2.19
CA PHE A 96 6.34 -24.25 -1.22
C PHE A 96 7.05 -24.49 0.13
N GLU A 97 7.89 -25.52 0.25
CA GLU A 97 8.66 -25.84 1.47
C GLU A 97 10.18 -25.75 1.21
N TRP A 98 10.60 -24.86 0.29
CA TRP A 98 11.96 -24.78 -0.24
C TRP A 98 12.99 -24.21 0.74
N ASP A 99 12.53 -23.65 1.85
CA ASP A 99 13.31 -23.23 3.01
C ASP A 99 13.18 -24.20 4.20
N GLY A 100 12.42 -25.28 4.06
CA GLY A 100 12.16 -26.26 5.11
C GLY A 100 10.97 -25.92 6.02
N ASP A 101 10.31 -24.79 5.82
CA ASP A 101 9.08 -24.47 6.55
C ASP A 101 7.87 -25.20 5.95
N PRO A 102 6.84 -25.51 6.76
CA PRO A 102 5.62 -26.14 6.25
C PRO A 102 4.89 -25.21 5.27
N TRP A 103 4.34 -25.76 4.17
CA TRP A 103 3.77 -24.97 3.07
C TRP A 103 2.74 -23.92 3.52
N TYR A 104 2.02 -24.16 4.63
CA TYR A 104 1.00 -23.24 5.11
C TYR A 104 1.60 -21.99 5.77
N ILE A 105 2.83 -22.04 6.29
CA ILE A 105 3.54 -20.86 6.76
C ILE A 105 3.90 -19.99 5.56
N ASN A 106 4.56 -20.56 4.56
CA ASN A 106 5.02 -19.85 3.36
C ASN A 106 3.85 -19.36 2.49
N VAL A 107 2.76 -20.13 2.37
CA VAL A 107 1.63 -19.74 1.52
C VAL A 107 0.59 -18.94 2.28
N VAL A 108 0.13 -19.41 3.45
CA VAL A 108 -0.94 -18.74 4.19
C VAL A 108 -0.37 -17.64 5.09
N GLY A 109 0.68 -17.93 5.86
CA GLY A 109 1.34 -16.96 6.74
C GLY A 109 1.88 -15.75 5.97
N HIS A 110 2.85 -15.98 5.09
CA HIS A 110 3.42 -14.91 4.25
C HIS A 110 2.40 -14.31 3.28
N GLY A 111 1.42 -15.11 2.84
CA GLY A 111 0.32 -14.61 2.02
C GLY A 111 -0.51 -13.55 2.74
N LEU A 112 -0.89 -13.80 4.00
CA LEU A 112 -1.63 -12.87 4.85
C LEU A 112 -0.76 -11.70 5.29
N PHE A 113 0.51 -11.94 5.65
CA PHE A 113 1.47 -10.90 6.00
C PHE A 113 1.67 -9.89 4.86
N GLY A 114 1.96 -10.39 3.65
CA GLY A 114 2.10 -9.56 2.46
C GLY A 114 0.82 -8.80 2.13
N SER A 115 -0.33 -9.46 2.27
CA SER A 115 -1.65 -8.85 2.10
C SER A 115 -1.88 -7.67 3.05
N GLU A 116 -1.47 -7.80 4.31
CA GLU A 116 -1.68 -6.78 5.34
C GLU A 116 -0.80 -5.56 5.09
N LEU A 117 0.51 -5.76 4.86
CA LEU A 117 1.43 -4.68 4.51
C LEU A 117 0.97 -3.91 3.27
N TYR A 118 0.55 -4.65 2.23
CA TYR A 118 0.08 -4.04 0.97
C TYR A 118 -1.17 -3.21 1.22
N LEU A 119 -2.16 -3.79 1.90
CA LEU A 119 -3.44 -3.16 2.16
C LEU A 119 -3.28 -1.85 2.93
N ARG A 120 -2.44 -1.85 3.98
CA ARG A 120 -2.19 -0.64 4.77
C ARG A 120 -1.52 0.45 3.94
N ALA A 121 -0.47 0.11 3.20
CA ALA A 121 0.17 1.02 2.26
C ALA A 121 -0.83 1.57 1.22
N ARG A 122 -1.76 0.73 0.77
CA ARG A 122 -2.78 1.08 -0.22
C ARG A 122 -3.80 2.07 0.34
N HIS A 123 -4.24 1.89 1.58
CA HIS A 123 -5.08 2.85 2.31
C HIS A 123 -4.35 4.19 2.55
N CYS A 124 -3.05 4.15 2.78
CA CYS A 124 -2.19 5.33 2.93
C CYS A 124 -1.64 5.90 1.60
N ARG A 125 -2.30 5.56 0.48
CA ARG A 125 -2.18 6.23 -0.84
C ARG A 125 -0.86 6.02 -1.58
N LEU A 126 -0.11 4.96 -1.27
CA LEU A 126 1.11 4.62 -2.01
C LEU A 126 0.83 4.15 -3.46
N GLY A 127 -0.43 3.92 -3.83
CA GLY A 127 -0.81 3.36 -5.13
C GLY A 127 -0.34 1.91 -5.28
N VAL A 128 -0.63 1.28 -6.42
CA VAL A 128 -0.35 -0.15 -6.62
C VAL A 128 1.16 -0.45 -6.56
N VAL A 129 1.97 0.31 -7.30
CA VAL A 129 3.43 0.11 -7.35
C VAL A 129 4.08 0.44 -6.02
N GLY A 130 3.70 1.56 -5.38
CA GLY A 130 4.25 1.93 -4.08
C GLY A 130 3.88 0.93 -2.99
N SER A 131 2.65 0.42 -2.98
CA SER A 131 2.24 -0.64 -2.06
C SER A 131 3.01 -1.94 -2.30
N LEU A 132 3.19 -2.35 -3.56
CA LEU A 132 4.00 -3.53 -3.89
C LEU A 132 5.45 -3.38 -3.39
N LEU A 133 6.09 -2.24 -3.63
CA LEU A 133 7.45 -1.97 -3.18
C LEU A 133 7.54 -1.90 -1.64
N PHE A 134 6.53 -1.33 -0.99
CA PHE A 134 6.44 -1.30 0.47
C PHE A 134 6.35 -2.71 1.05
N THR A 135 5.49 -3.57 0.48
CA THR A 135 5.39 -4.97 0.90
C THR A 135 6.67 -5.75 0.62
N ALA A 136 7.33 -5.54 -0.51
CA ALA A 136 8.60 -6.18 -0.83
C ALA A 136 9.68 -5.78 0.19
N ALA A 137 9.78 -4.49 0.53
CA ALA A 137 10.68 -4.00 1.55
C ALA A 137 10.35 -4.60 2.93
N GLY A 138 9.07 -4.67 3.30
CA GLY A 138 8.65 -5.28 4.56
C GLY A 138 8.96 -6.78 4.64
N SER A 139 8.78 -7.53 3.55
CA SER A 139 9.22 -8.92 3.44
C SER A 139 10.73 -9.03 3.60
N THR A 140 11.52 -8.21 2.90
CA THR A 140 12.98 -8.20 3.09
C THR A 140 13.37 -7.88 4.54
N VAL A 141 12.70 -6.95 5.20
CA VAL A 141 12.95 -6.62 6.62
C VAL A 141 12.60 -7.80 7.53
N TRP A 142 11.51 -8.52 7.27
CA TRP A 142 11.18 -9.74 8.02
C TRP A 142 12.30 -10.78 7.87
N GLU A 143 12.57 -11.21 6.64
CA GLU A 143 13.51 -12.28 6.31
C GLU A 143 14.93 -12.00 6.82
N TYR A 144 15.48 -10.82 6.48
CA TYR A 144 16.87 -10.48 6.79
C TYR A 144 17.06 -9.80 8.14
N GLY A 145 16.02 -9.13 8.65
CA GLY A 145 16.12 -8.30 9.83
C GLY A 145 15.56 -8.96 11.08
N VAL A 146 14.49 -9.74 10.95
CA VAL A 146 13.71 -10.24 12.09
C VAL A 146 13.89 -11.74 12.26
N GLU A 147 13.60 -12.52 11.23
CA GLU A 147 13.62 -13.99 11.22
C GLU A 147 15.02 -14.58 11.06
N ALA A 148 15.93 -13.83 10.45
CA ALA A 148 17.36 -14.16 10.34
C ALA A 148 18.08 -14.40 11.68
N ASN A 149 17.43 -14.13 12.81
CA ASN A 149 17.93 -14.55 14.12
C ASN A 149 17.86 -16.07 14.34
N GLY A 150 17.07 -16.80 13.55
CA GLY A 150 16.85 -18.24 13.68
C GLY A 150 17.20 -19.02 12.41
N VAL A 151 16.74 -18.56 11.24
CA VAL A 151 16.92 -19.26 9.96
C VAL A 151 17.43 -18.33 8.87
N ARG A 152 18.08 -18.86 7.83
CA ARG A 152 18.50 -18.02 6.70
C ARG A 152 17.28 -17.56 5.90
N PRO A 153 17.30 -16.35 5.30
CA PRO A 153 16.21 -15.81 4.48
C PRO A 153 15.67 -16.80 3.45
N SER A 154 14.37 -16.90 3.31
CA SER A 154 13.68 -17.71 2.32
C SER A 154 13.65 -17.02 0.96
N GLY A 155 14.16 -17.72 -0.06
CA GLY A 155 14.05 -17.25 -1.43
C GLY A 155 12.60 -17.25 -1.93
N PHE A 156 11.75 -18.16 -1.44
CA PHE A 156 10.35 -18.23 -1.83
C PHE A 156 9.57 -17.04 -1.28
N ASP A 157 9.73 -16.75 0.01
CA ASP A 157 8.93 -15.72 0.68
C ASP A 157 9.28 -14.30 0.25
N LEU A 158 10.54 -14.05 -0.12
CA LEU A 158 11.00 -12.77 -0.68
C LEU A 158 10.23 -12.34 -1.94
N TRP A 159 9.77 -13.28 -2.77
CA TRP A 159 8.95 -12.95 -3.95
C TRP A 159 7.47 -13.27 -3.73
N PHE A 160 7.13 -14.32 -2.99
CA PHE A 160 5.74 -14.71 -2.79
C PHE A 160 4.99 -13.69 -1.93
N THR A 161 5.59 -13.21 -0.84
CA THR A 161 4.98 -12.22 0.06
C THR A 161 4.51 -10.95 -0.69
N PRO A 162 5.36 -10.24 -1.46
CA PRO A 162 4.91 -9.06 -2.20
C PRO A 162 3.89 -9.35 -3.30
N LEU A 163 3.97 -10.50 -3.99
CA LEU A 163 3.00 -10.86 -5.02
C LEU A 163 1.64 -11.23 -4.42
N SER A 164 1.62 -11.98 -3.32
CA SER A 164 0.39 -12.21 -2.56
C SER A 164 -0.19 -10.90 -2.05
N GLY A 165 0.67 -10.00 -1.55
CA GLY A 165 0.29 -8.64 -1.19
C GLY A 165 -0.46 -7.91 -2.30
N LEU A 166 0.11 -7.91 -3.52
CA LEU A 166 -0.53 -7.32 -4.69
C LEU A 166 -1.88 -7.96 -5.01
N VAL A 167 -2.00 -9.28 -4.97
CA VAL A 167 -3.24 -9.97 -5.37
C VAL A 167 -4.30 -9.88 -4.27
N VAL A 168 -3.98 -10.41 -3.09
CA VAL A 168 -4.91 -10.54 -1.96
C VAL A 168 -5.15 -9.18 -1.30
N GLY A 169 -4.09 -8.38 -1.11
CA GLY A 169 -4.20 -7.03 -0.54
C GLY A 169 -4.99 -6.08 -1.43
N GLU A 170 -4.80 -6.07 -2.75
CA GLU A 170 -5.61 -5.24 -3.66
C GLU A 170 -7.07 -5.73 -3.69
N ALA A 171 -7.31 -7.05 -3.66
CA ALA A 171 -8.67 -7.58 -3.55
C ALA A 171 -9.37 -7.13 -2.26
N ARG A 172 -8.69 -7.21 -1.11
CA ARG A 172 -9.19 -6.70 0.18
C ARG A 172 -9.45 -5.20 0.11
N TYR A 173 -8.56 -4.42 -0.50
CA TYR A 173 -8.73 -2.98 -0.67
C TYR A 173 -10.03 -2.65 -1.42
N TRP A 174 -10.28 -3.31 -2.56
CA TRP A 174 -11.50 -3.09 -3.33
C TRP A 174 -12.76 -3.59 -2.61
N ALA A 175 -12.69 -4.72 -1.91
CA ALA A 175 -13.80 -5.24 -1.12
C ALA A 175 -14.16 -4.28 0.02
N TRP A 176 -13.15 -3.77 0.74
CA TRP A 176 -13.33 -2.73 1.76
C TRP A 176 -13.95 -1.46 1.16
N ARG A 177 -13.45 -0.98 0.02
CA ARG A 177 -13.98 0.20 -0.68
C ARG A 177 -15.45 0.00 -1.10
N ALA A 178 -15.78 -1.15 -1.65
CA ALA A 178 -17.14 -1.49 -2.09
C ALA A 178 -18.13 -1.50 -0.92
N SER A 179 -17.69 -2.00 0.25
CA SER A 179 -18.52 -2.02 1.46
C SER A 179 -18.97 -0.61 1.89
N GLY A 180 -18.21 0.44 1.56
CA GLY A 180 -18.56 1.84 1.86
C GLY A 180 -19.89 2.30 1.26
N SER A 181 -20.38 1.62 0.21
CA SER A 181 -21.68 1.89 -0.41
C SER A 181 -22.87 1.36 0.40
N VAL A 182 -22.64 0.49 1.39
CA VAL A 182 -23.69 -0.14 2.19
C VAL A 182 -24.37 0.87 3.10
N ARG A 183 -25.67 1.12 2.89
CA ARG A 183 -26.46 2.09 3.68
C ARG A 183 -26.54 1.74 5.18
N GLN A 184 -26.69 0.46 5.50
CA GLN A 184 -26.80 0.02 6.90
C GLN A 184 -25.44 0.11 7.60
N LYS A 185 -25.34 0.99 8.60
CA LYS A 185 -24.07 1.30 9.28
C LYS A 185 -23.42 0.08 9.91
N ALA A 186 -24.18 -0.73 10.65
CA ALA A 186 -23.66 -1.92 11.32
C ALA A 186 -23.08 -2.93 10.32
N LEU A 187 -23.82 -3.22 9.23
CA LEU A 187 -23.36 -4.13 8.20
C LEU A 187 -22.10 -3.59 7.48
N ARG A 188 -22.05 -2.29 7.19
CA ARG A 188 -20.86 -1.64 6.64
C ARG A 188 -19.64 -1.86 7.54
N SER A 189 -19.76 -1.55 8.82
CA SER A 189 -18.67 -1.71 9.79
C SER A 189 -18.21 -3.17 9.90
N ILE A 190 -19.14 -4.12 9.89
CA ILE A 190 -18.82 -5.56 9.90
C ILE A 190 -18.03 -5.95 8.64
N LEU A 191 -18.49 -5.53 7.45
CA LEU A 191 -17.80 -5.84 6.20
C LEU A 191 -16.42 -5.18 6.12
N GLN A 192 -16.31 -3.93 6.60
CA GLN A 192 -15.04 -3.23 6.66
C GLN A 192 -14.07 -3.93 7.61
N ALA A 193 -14.51 -4.33 8.81
CA ALA A 193 -13.71 -5.09 9.76
C ALA A 193 -13.35 -6.50 9.26
N LEU A 194 -14.18 -7.11 8.41
CA LEU A 194 -13.87 -8.39 7.78
C LEU A 194 -12.68 -8.28 6.81
N PHE A 195 -12.63 -7.20 6.02
CA PHE A 195 -11.59 -7.03 5.00
C PHE A 195 -10.34 -6.29 5.51
N ASP A 196 -10.47 -5.46 6.53
CA ASP A 196 -9.37 -4.68 7.11
C ASP A 196 -9.49 -4.59 8.65
N PRO A 197 -9.40 -5.72 9.38
CA PRO A 197 -9.63 -5.74 10.82
C PRO A 197 -8.67 -4.84 11.59
N LEU A 198 -7.37 -4.90 11.28
CA LEU A 198 -6.37 -4.08 11.97
C LEU A 198 -6.50 -2.61 11.58
N GLY A 199 -6.71 -2.30 10.30
CA GLY A 199 -6.94 -0.92 9.88
C GLY A 199 -8.21 -0.31 10.48
N GLU A 200 -9.29 -1.08 10.68
CA GLU A 200 -10.48 -0.60 11.42
C GLU A 200 -10.17 -0.25 12.87
N LEU A 201 -9.39 -1.09 13.57
CA LEU A 201 -8.97 -0.83 14.95
C LEU A 201 -8.10 0.44 15.04
N GLU A 202 -7.18 0.61 14.10
CA GLU A 202 -6.32 1.79 14.04
C GLU A 202 -7.10 3.07 13.71
N ARG A 203 -8.04 3.00 12.77
CA ARG A 203 -8.90 4.14 12.42
C ARG A 203 -9.86 4.48 13.57
N PHE A 204 -10.32 3.49 14.33
CA PHE A 204 -11.04 3.73 15.59
C PHE A 204 -10.14 4.44 16.64
N ALA A 205 -8.85 4.12 16.68
CA ALA A 205 -7.85 4.80 17.51
C ALA A 205 -7.40 6.17 16.95
N GLY A 206 -7.91 6.59 15.79
CA GLY A 206 -7.69 7.92 15.21
C GLY A 206 -6.61 7.99 14.15
N THR A 207 -6.16 6.87 13.56
CA THR A 207 -5.20 6.95 12.44
C THR A 207 -5.88 7.52 11.17
N PRO A 208 -5.19 8.40 10.42
CA PRO A 208 -5.79 9.17 9.31
C PRO A 208 -5.98 8.36 8.02
N CYS A 209 -5.18 7.32 7.89
CA CYS A 209 -5.29 6.23 6.95
C CYS A 209 -4.96 4.96 7.76
#